data_AF-A0A556N7M1-F1
#
_entry.id   AF-A0A556N7M1-F1
#
_cell.length_a   1.000
_cell.length_b   1.000
_cell.length_c   1.000
_cell.angle_alpha   90.00
_cell.angle_beta   90.00
_cell.angle_gamma   90.00
#
_symmetry.space_group_name_H-M   'P 1'
#
loop_
_entity.id
_entity.type
_entity.pdbx_description
1 polymer ?
#
loop_
_entity_poly.entity_id
_entity_poly.type
_entity_poly.pdbx_seq_one_letter_code
_entity_poly.pdbx_strand_id
1 'polypeptide(L)'
;MKILKISILCLLFIASSCGEENTSDSNTTTEATNQKSNESFDARAKREIMASLAIPVNEKFSMRIYKEYINADTIQDAIITINRLEYAMDEAIKNNRQAKAAEIGFTGNYNYLFYYDGALDRISNPIFAPSSPGRELDIEFKSLVAPTRKDLIVGYRIRNSGWKSYFSVFNDHDMMMVFQWKWFDFAGEDHPEAFVHEFEENPNQIPMDIAIYSSEIDSYTKNIGDIYTYVPSITKKKELKFKFFLDPVAKKYRLYPEFAKNLPKKI
;
A
#
# COMPACT_ATOMS: atom_id res chain seq x y z
N MET A 1 22.97 -62.31 18.17
CA MET A 1 22.58 -61.16 19.03
C MET A 1 21.30 -61.56 19.80
N LYS A 2 21.00 -61.17 21.05
CA LYS A 2 20.61 -59.82 21.54
C LYS A 2 19.55 -59.18 20.59
N ILE A 3 18.35 -58.73 20.98
CA ILE A 3 17.67 -58.48 22.28
C ILE A 3 16.14 -58.37 21.97
N LEU A 4 15.10 -58.55 22.82
CA LEU A 4 14.90 -58.82 24.26
C LEU A 4 13.53 -59.55 24.50
N LYS A 5 13.05 -59.58 25.76
CA LYS A 5 11.76 -60.03 26.35
C LYS A 5 10.51 -59.37 25.70
N ILE A 6 9.36 -60.03 25.49
CA ILE A 6 8.41 -60.65 26.46
C ILE A 6 7.70 -59.64 27.39
N SER A 7 6.44 -59.29 27.09
CA SER A 7 5.26 -59.57 27.96
C SER A 7 4.08 -58.61 27.67
N ILE A 8 2.99 -59.12 27.07
CA ILE A 8 1.63 -58.57 27.27
C ILE A 8 0.67 -59.77 27.36
N LEU A 9 0.18 -60.04 28.57
CA LEU A 9 -0.91 -60.98 28.84
C LEU A 9 -1.71 -60.45 30.03
N CYS A 10 -2.93 -59.98 29.79
CA CYS A 10 -4.09 -60.47 30.52
C CYS A 10 -5.39 -60.07 29.80
N LEU A 11 -6.46 -60.78 30.13
CA LEU A 11 -7.79 -60.62 29.56
C LEU A 11 -8.76 -60.22 30.68
N LEU A 12 -9.79 -59.43 30.34
CA LEU A 12 -10.98 -59.16 31.18
C LEU A 12 -10.68 -58.33 32.46
N PHE A 13 -11.65 -57.63 33.08
CA PHE A 13 -13.11 -57.73 32.98
C PHE A 13 -13.82 -56.44 32.57
N ILE A 14 -14.97 -56.62 31.92
CA ILE A 14 -16.00 -55.60 31.73
C ILE A 14 -16.93 -55.67 32.94
N ALA A 15 -17.23 -54.52 33.55
CA ALA A 15 -18.28 -54.36 34.55
C ALA A 15 -19.10 -53.12 34.18
N SER A 16 -20.39 -53.30 33.90
CA SER A 16 -21.25 -52.25 33.37
C SER A 16 -21.70 -51.27 34.44
N SER A 17 -21.78 -49.99 34.06
CA SER A 17 -22.81 -49.08 34.59
C SER A 17 -23.27 -48.17 33.47
N CYS A 18 -24.45 -48.44 32.92
CA CYS A 18 -25.17 -47.46 32.11
C CYS A 18 -26.04 -46.64 33.06
N GLY A 19 -25.72 -45.36 33.20
CA GLY A 19 -26.63 -44.33 33.70
C GLY A 19 -26.82 -43.31 32.58
N GLU A 20 -28.06 -42.96 32.27
CA GLU A 20 -28.37 -42.15 31.07
C GLU A 20 -27.98 -40.68 31.24
N GLU A 21 -27.07 -40.26 30.37
CA GLU A 21 -27.12 -39.08 29.50
C GLU A 21 -27.84 -37.78 29.96
N ASN A 22 -27.12 -36.66 29.73
CA ASN A 22 -27.59 -35.28 29.47
C ASN A 22 -27.51 -34.22 30.58
N THR A 23 -26.33 -33.61 30.71
CA THR A 23 -26.22 -32.15 30.46
C THR A 23 -24.83 -31.81 29.94
N SER A 24 -24.71 -30.86 29.00
CA SER A 24 -23.43 -30.50 28.37
C SER A 24 -22.55 -29.65 29.27
N ASP A 25 -21.25 -29.94 29.32
CA ASP A 25 -20.27 -29.07 29.97
C ASP A 25 -20.24 -27.68 29.32
N SER A 26 -20.61 -26.67 30.10
CA SER A 26 -20.44 -25.27 29.74
C SER A 26 -18.95 -24.90 29.79
N ASN A 27 -18.20 -25.29 28.76
CA ASN A 27 -16.94 -24.63 28.43
C ASN A 27 -17.27 -23.17 28.13
N THR A 28 -17.11 -22.31 29.15
CA THR A 28 -17.29 -20.86 29.05
C THR A 28 -16.19 -20.30 28.14
N THR A 29 -16.43 -20.36 26.83
CA THR A 29 -15.77 -19.51 25.87
C THR A 29 -15.98 -18.09 26.35
N THR A 30 -14.92 -17.46 26.87
CA THR A 30 -14.95 -16.04 27.16
C THR A 30 -14.99 -15.30 25.84
N GLU A 31 -16.19 -15.15 25.29
CA GLU A 31 -16.46 -14.14 24.27
C GLU A 31 -15.92 -12.83 24.82
N ALA A 32 -14.88 -12.32 24.19
CA ALA A 32 -14.37 -10.99 24.49
C ALA A 32 -15.48 -10.03 24.07
N THR A 33 -16.33 -9.66 25.02
CA THR A 33 -17.47 -8.77 24.80
C THR A 33 -16.91 -7.47 24.26
N ASN A 34 -17.13 -7.24 22.97
CA ASN A 34 -16.77 -6.02 22.28
C ASN A 34 -17.61 -4.88 22.87
N GLN A 35 -17.13 -4.32 23.99
CA GLN A 35 -17.39 -2.94 24.35
C GLN A 35 -16.94 -2.12 23.14
N LYS A 36 -17.90 -1.73 22.29
CA LYS A 36 -17.67 -0.66 21.33
C LYS A 36 -17.24 0.54 22.15
N SER A 37 -15.94 0.85 22.11
CA SER A 37 -15.41 2.03 22.76
C SER A 37 -16.15 3.24 22.19
N ASN A 38 -16.53 4.19 23.04
CA ASN A 38 -17.12 5.46 22.59
C ASN A 38 -16.03 6.40 22.03
N GLU A 39 -15.07 5.81 21.31
CA GLU A 39 -13.86 6.39 20.75
C GLU A 39 -14.18 6.80 19.31
N SER A 40 -13.74 7.99 18.89
CA SER A 40 -13.93 8.42 17.51
C SER A 40 -13.09 7.54 16.56
N PHE A 41 -13.57 7.39 15.32
CA PHE A 41 -12.85 6.66 14.26
C PHE A 41 -11.37 7.06 14.19
N ASP A 42 -11.10 8.36 14.16
CA ASP A 42 -9.77 8.95 14.05
C ASP A 42 -8.86 8.59 15.25
N ALA A 43 -9.41 8.51 16.47
CA ALA A 43 -8.67 8.11 17.67
C ALA A 43 -8.38 6.60 17.67
N ARG A 44 -9.40 5.79 17.36
CA ARG A 44 -9.29 4.33 17.19
C ARG A 44 -8.23 3.98 16.15
N ALA A 45 -8.33 4.59 14.97
CA ALA A 45 -7.40 4.39 13.87
C ALA A 45 -5.97 4.81 14.23
N LYS A 46 -5.79 5.95 14.90
CA LYS A 46 -4.47 6.37 15.39
C LYS A 46 -3.89 5.34 16.37
N ARG A 47 -4.69 4.85 17.33
CA ARG A 47 -4.29 3.85 18.32
C ARG A 47 -3.87 2.52 17.67
N GLU A 48 -4.65 2.02 16.72
CA GLU A 48 -4.39 0.76 16.01
C GLU A 48 -3.18 0.85 15.07
N ILE A 49 -3.03 1.96 14.34
CA ILE A 49 -1.85 2.22 13.51
C ILE A 49 -0.58 2.36 14.37
N MET A 50 -0.65 3.07 15.50
CA MET A 50 0.49 3.19 16.42
C MET A 50 0.91 1.82 16.97
N ALA A 51 -0.05 0.95 17.33
CA ALA A 51 0.24 -0.41 17.73
C ALA A 51 0.86 -1.24 16.57
N SER A 52 0.29 -1.14 15.36
CA SER A 52 0.75 -1.86 14.16
C SER A 52 2.18 -1.48 13.73
N LEU A 53 2.56 -0.21 13.87
CA LEU A 53 3.88 0.32 13.50
C LEU A 53 4.86 0.46 14.68
N ALA A 54 4.47 -0.02 15.87
CA ALA A 54 5.20 0.14 17.13
C ALA A 54 5.64 1.59 17.43
N ILE A 55 4.78 2.56 17.10
CA ILE A 55 5.03 4.00 17.32
C ILE A 55 4.80 4.33 18.81
N PRO A 56 5.80 4.82 19.55
CA PRO A 56 5.63 5.20 20.95
C PRO A 56 4.87 6.53 21.08
N VAL A 57 4.21 6.73 22.22
CA VAL A 57 3.28 7.86 22.46
C VAL A 57 3.95 9.24 22.35
N ASN A 58 5.27 9.32 22.52
CA ASN A 58 6.05 10.55 22.43
C ASN A 58 6.65 10.85 21.04
N GLU A 59 6.48 9.97 20.04
CA GLU A 59 6.92 10.23 18.67
C GLU A 59 5.93 11.12 17.93
N LYS A 60 6.44 12.13 17.20
CA LYS A 60 5.62 12.93 16.28
C LYS A 60 5.64 12.32 14.87
N PHE A 61 4.45 12.13 14.32
CA PHE A 61 4.21 11.68 12.96
C PHE A 61 2.99 12.39 12.39
N SER A 62 2.96 12.64 11.08
CA SER A 62 1.73 13.05 10.40
C SER A 62 0.83 11.84 10.18
N MET A 63 -0.48 12.04 10.37
CA MET A 63 -1.52 11.12 9.91
C MET A 63 -2.57 11.90 9.13
N ARG A 64 -2.98 11.39 7.97
CA ARG A 64 -4.12 11.91 7.20
C ARG A 64 -5.09 10.79 6.88
N ILE A 65 -6.38 11.09 6.92
CA ILE A 65 -7.48 10.17 6.61
C ILE A 65 -8.22 10.76 5.41
N TYR A 66 -8.39 9.98 4.35
CA TYR A 66 -9.13 10.33 3.13
C TYR A 66 -10.26 9.33 2.96
N LYS A 67 -11.52 9.77 3.01
CA LYS A 67 -12.71 8.89 2.96
C LYS A 67 -13.35 8.93 1.58
N GLU A 68 -13.66 7.76 1.03
CA GLU A 68 -14.15 7.59 -0.35
C GLU A 68 -14.81 6.20 -0.52
N TYR A 69 -15.59 6.00 -1.58
CA TYR A 69 -16.15 4.71 -1.96
C TYR A 69 -15.15 3.93 -2.83
N ILE A 70 -14.35 3.05 -2.21
CA ILE A 70 -13.18 2.41 -2.84
C ILE A 70 -13.55 1.03 -3.39
N ASN A 71 -14.37 0.27 -2.66
CA ASN A 71 -15.05 -0.90 -3.19
C ASN A 71 -16.33 -0.52 -3.98
N ALA A 72 -17.20 -1.48 -4.31
CA ALA A 72 -18.43 -1.26 -5.09
C ALA A 72 -19.74 -1.32 -4.27
N ASP A 73 -19.67 -1.25 -2.94
CA ASP A 73 -20.83 -1.16 -2.05
C ASP A 73 -21.22 0.30 -1.73
N THR A 74 -22.06 0.52 -0.71
CA THR A 74 -22.62 1.85 -0.36
C THR A 74 -22.08 2.42 0.95
N ILE A 75 -21.09 1.77 1.54
CA ILE A 75 -20.42 2.14 2.79
C ILE A 75 -19.13 2.90 2.43
N GLN A 76 -18.73 3.84 3.28
CA GLN A 76 -17.56 4.68 3.01
C GLN A 76 -16.29 4.08 3.61
N ASP A 77 -15.34 3.73 2.74
CA ASP A 77 -14.00 3.28 3.08
C ASP A 77 -13.10 4.47 3.45
N ALA A 78 -11.87 4.19 3.89
CA ALA A 78 -10.84 5.23 4.02
C ALA A 78 -9.44 4.76 3.64
N ILE A 79 -8.66 5.68 3.10
CA ILE A 79 -7.21 5.57 3.01
C ILE A 79 -6.59 6.38 4.15
N ILE A 80 -5.64 5.78 4.86
CA ILE A 80 -4.92 6.44 5.95
C ILE A 80 -3.43 6.46 5.60
N THR A 81 -2.84 7.66 5.52
CA THR A 81 -1.41 7.83 5.26
C THR A 81 -0.67 8.25 6.53
N ILE A 82 0.55 7.74 6.69
CA ILE A 82 1.44 8.03 7.83
C ILE A 82 2.79 8.49 7.29
N ASN A 83 3.36 9.53 7.90
CA ASN A 83 4.71 10.00 7.65
C ASN A 83 5.48 10.19 8.98
N ARG A 84 6.64 9.55 9.09
CA ARG A 84 7.48 9.50 10.30
C ARG A 84 8.81 10.25 10.12
N LEU A 85 8.79 11.48 9.59
CA LEU A 85 10.01 12.27 9.34
C LEU A 85 10.85 12.51 10.60
N GLU A 86 10.23 12.85 11.74
CA GLU A 86 10.96 13.09 12.99
C GLU A 86 11.72 11.83 13.43
N TYR A 87 11.08 10.66 13.40
CA TYR A 87 11.71 9.37 13.69
C TYR A 87 12.89 9.05 12.74
N ALA A 88 12.73 9.31 11.44
CA ALA A 88 13.78 9.07 10.46
C ALA A 88 15.02 9.95 10.68
N MET A 89 14.82 11.19 11.11
CA MET A 89 15.90 12.09 11.53
C MET A 89 16.55 11.60 12.84
N ASP A 90 15.74 11.15 13.80
CA ASP A 90 16.17 10.61 15.09
C ASP A 90 17.02 9.33 14.94
N GLU A 91 16.63 8.41 14.05
CA GLU A 91 17.42 7.22 13.72
C GLU A 91 18.75 7.60 13.05
N ALA A 92 18.75 8.59 12.15
CA ALA A 92 19.97 9.08 11.51
C ALA A 92 20.93 9.77 12.50
N ILE A 93 20.41 10.43 13.53
CA ILE A 93 21.18 10.95 14.68
C ILE A 93 21.77 9.80 15.48
N LYS A 94 20.94 8.87 15.98
CA LYS A 94 21.35 7.74 16.84
C LYS A 94 22.42 6.85 16.17
N ASN A 95 22.35 6.69 14.86
CA ASN A 95 23.32 5.90 14.08
C ASN A 95 24.54 6.70 13.58
N ASN A 96 24.68 7.99 13.92
CA ASN A 96 25.75 8.89 13.44
C ASN A 96 25.83 8.98 11.90
N ARG A 97 24.67 9.00 11.22
CA ARG A 97 24.54 8.95 9.75
C ARG A 97 23.82 10.15 9.14
N GLN A 98 23.46 11.17 9.92
CA GLN A 98 22.69 12.36 9.51
C GLN A 98 23.01 12.88 8.10
N ALA A 99 24.26 13.19 7.80
CA ALA A 99 24.66 13.75 6.50
C ALA A 99 24.39 12.78 5.34
N LYS A 100 24.72 11.49 5.49
CA LYS A 100 24.46 10.48 4.47
C LYS A 100 22.97 10.15 4.35
N ALA A 101 22.22 10.19 5.45
CA ALA A 101 20.78 10.04 5.44
C ALA A 101 20.11 11.17 4.67
N ALA A 102 20.49 12.43 4.89
CA ALA A 102 19.99 13.57 4.12
C ALA A 102 20.32 13.45 2.61
N GLU A 103 21.55 13.05 2.27
CA GLU A 103 22.04 12.87 0.89
C GLU A 103 21.26 11.80 0.09
N ILE A 104 20.82 10.72 0.75
CA ILE A 104 20.00 9.67 0.11
C ILE A 104 18.48 9.91 0.27
N GLY A 105 18.07 10.84 1.14
CA GLY A 105 16.69 11.19 1.41
C GLY A 105 15.98 10.33 2.45
N PHE A 106 16.68 9.98 3.54
CA PHE A 106 16.17 9.18 4.64
C PHE A 106 15.46 7.91 4.14
N THR A 107 16.12 7.17 3.24
CA THR A 107 15.57 5.95 2.65
C THR A 107 15.29 4.89 3.72
N GLY A 108 14.02 4.55 3.92
CA GLY A 108 13.59 3.54 4.89
C GLY A 108 12.06 3.53 5.07
N ASN A 109 11.60 2.75 6.05
CA ASN A 109 10.18 2.48 6.25
C ASN A 109 9.53 3.59 7.10
N TYR A 110 9.33 4.76 6.49
CA TYR A 110 8.85 5.96 7.19
C TYR A 110 7.56 6.55 6.62
N ASN A 111 7.21 6.22 5.38
CA ASN A 111 5.92 6.52 4.76
C ASN A 111 5.09 5.24 4.61
N TYR A 112 3.86 5.25 5.12
CA TYR A 112 2.96 4.10 5.09
C TYR A 112 1.56 4.49 4.61
N LEU A 113 0.86 3.47 4.12
CA LEU A 113 -0.50 3.50 3.61
C LEU A 113 -1.30 2.38 4.29
N PHE A 114 -2.51 2.67 4.72
CA PHE A 114 -3.48 1.69 5.20
C PHE A 114 -4.79 1.87 4.44
N TYR A 115 -5.47 0.75 4.18
CA TYR A 115 -6.87 0.71 3.76
C TYR A 115 -7.72 0.42 4.99
N TYR A 116 -8.79 1.18 5.18
CA TYR A 116 -9.87 0.88 6.12
C TYR A 116 -11.09 0.49 5.30
N ASP A 117 -11.54 -0.74 5.51
CA ASP A 117 -12.73 -1.32 4.93
C ASP A 117 -13.95 -0.91 5.77
N GLY A 118 -14.88 -0.18 5.16
CA GLY A 118 -16.06 0.35 5.84
C GLY A 118 -17.07 -0.73 6.24
N ALA A 119 -17.17 -1.80 5.46
CA ALA A 119 -18.13 -2.88 5.66
C ALA A 119 -17.70 -3.86 6.77
N LEU A 120 -16.40 -4.14 6.89
CA LEU A 120 -15.81 -4.98 7.94
C LEU A 120 -15.44 -4.22 9.21
N ASP A 121 -15.52 -2.88 9.21
CA ASP A 121 -15.02 -2.01 10.30
C ASP A 121 -13.52 -2.25 10.60
N ARG A 122 -12.72 -2.52 9.55
CA ARG A 122 -11.37 -3.11 9.68
C ARG A 122 -10.27 -2.30 8.98
N ILE A 123 -9.18 -2.04 9.71
CA ILE A 123 -7.93 -1.49 9.14
C ILE A 123 -7.03 -2.63 8.62
N SER A 124 -6.37 -2.41 7.48
CA SER A 124 -5.45 -3.34 6.82
C SER A 124 -4.12 -3.49 7.56
N ASN A 125 -3.29 -4.44 7.11
CA ASN A 125 -1.86 -4.40 7.41
C ASN A 125 -1.21 -3.15 6.75
N PRO A 126 -0.08 -2.65 7.29
CA PRO A 126 0.65 -1.51 6.72
C PRO A 126 1.23 -1.83 5.34
N ILE A 127 0.91 -1.00 4.35
CA ILE A 127 1.53 -1.00 3.03
C ILE A 127 2.65 0.05 3.05
N PHE A 128 3.89 -0.39 2.86
CA PHE A 128 5.05 0.51 2.78
C PHE A 128 5.13 1.21 1.41
N ALA A 129 5.33 2.53 1.42
CA ALA A 129 5.61 3.31 0.22
C ALA A 129 7.11 3.65 0.14
N PRO A 130 7.90 3.06 -0.80
CA PRO A 130 9.35 3.26 -0.89
C PRO A 130 9.67 4.70 -1.30
N SER A 131 9.88 5.56 -0.31
CA SER A 131 9.90 7.01 -0.49
C SER A 131 10.61 7.74 0.64
N SER A 132 11.05 8.96 0.38
CA SER A 132 11.59 9.85 1.42
C SER A 132 10.47 10.39 2.31
N PRO A 133 10.59 10.32 3.65
CA PRO A 133 9.68 11.00 4.57
C PRO A 133 9.83 12.52 4.55
N GLY A 134 10.80 13.10 3.82
CA GLY A 134 10.83 14.54 3.54
C GLY A 134 9.60 15.05 2.79
N ARG A 135 8.77 14.14 2.25
CA ARG A 135 7.46 14.43 1.68
C ARG A 135 6.42 13.41 2.16
N GLU A 136 5.21 13.89 2.43
CA GLU A 136 4.04 13.04 2.66
C GLU A 136 3.56 12.40 1.34
N LEU A 137 2.74 11.35 1.44
CA LEU A 137 2.14 10.69 0.27
C LEU A 137 1.02 11.57 -0.33
N ASP A 138 1.07 11.74 -1.64
CA ASP A 138 0.04 12.41 -2.44
C ASP A 138 -1.04 11.40 -2.85
N ILE A 139 -2.32 11.79 -2.82
CA ILE A 139 -3.47 10.87 -2.88
C ILE A 139 -4.53 11.40 -3.85
N GLU A 140 -4.71 10.69 -4.96
CA GLU A 140 -5.73 10.93 -6.00
C GLU A 140 -6.66 9.69 -6.08
N PHE A 141 -7.98 9.89 -6.12
CA PHE A 141 -8.97 8.82 -6.31
C PHE A 141 -9.57 8.87 -7.71
N LYS A 142 -9.69 7.72 -8.38
CA LYS A 142 -10.13 7.67 -9.78
C LYS A 142 -10.80 6.35 -10.12
N SER A 143 -11.90 6.39 -10.86
CA SER A 143 -12.55 5.19 -11.37
C SER A 143 -11.78 4.70 -12.60
N LEU A 144 -10.91 3.68 -12.44
CA LEU A 144 -10.06 3.13 -13.50
C LEU A 144 -10.47 1.71 -13.89
N VAL A 145 -10.72 0.84 -12.92
CA VAL A 145 -11.08 -0.58 -13.15
C VAL A 145 -12.58 -0.75 -13.37
N ALA A 146 -13.40 0.07 -12.71
CA ALA A 146 -14.85 0.12 -12.92
C ALA A 146 -15.41 1.53 -12.57
N PRO A 147 -16.46 2.00 -13.26
CA PRO A 147 -17.07 3.31 -13.00
C PRO A 147 -17.81 3.39 -11.65
N THR A 148 -18.16 2.25 -11.06
CA THR A 148 -18.94 2.14 -9.81
C THR A 148 -18.12 2.27 -8.53
N ARG A 149 -16.79 2.47 -8.61
CA ARG A 149 -15.87 2.51 -7.47
C ARG A 149 -14.69 3.47 -7.70
N LYS A 150 -13.82 3.63 -6.70
CA LYS A 150 -12.56 4.38 -6.83
C LYS A 150 -11.33 3.51 -6.61
N ASP A 151 -10.46 3.51 -7.61
CA ASP A 151 -9.09 3.06 -7.50
C ASP A 151 -8.23 4.20 -6.93
N LEU A 152 -7.21 3.84 -6.16
CA LEU A 152 -6.31 4.78 -5.49
C LEU A 152 -5.04 5.00 -6.30
N ILE A 153 -4.62 6.26 -6.41
CA ILE A 153 -3.35 6.68 -7.02
C ILE A 153 -2.51 7.36 -5.93
N VAL A 154 -1.37 6.76 -5.60
CA VAL A 154 -0.41 7.25 -4.60
C VAL A 154 0.80 7.86 -5.30
N GLY A 155 0.97 9.18 -5.17
CA GLY A 155 2.15 9.91 -5.61
C GLY A 155 3.23 9.97 -4.51
N TYR A 156 4.48 9.66 -4.85
CA TYR A 156 5.60 9.68 -3.91
C TYR A 156 6.95 9.99 -4.59
N ARG A 157 8.02 10.15 -3.79
CA ARG A 157 9.34 10.57 -4.26
C ARG A 157 10.45 9.62 -3.80
N ILE A 158 11.33 9.25 -4.73
CA ILE A 158 12.60 8.54 -4.47
C ILE A 158 13.70 9.48 -4.95
N ARG A 159 14.44 10.10 -4.02
CA ARG A 159 15.41 11.17 -4.34
C ARG A 159 14.81 12.19 -5.34
N ASN A 160 15.43 12.38 -6.50
CA ASN A 160 14.99 13.28 -7.55
C ASN A 160 13.92 12.71 -8.50
N SER A 161 13.51 11.45 -8.36
CA SER A 161 12.41 10.85 -9.11
C SER A 161 11.04 11.15 -8.48
N GLY A 162 10.01 11.25 -9.33
CA GLY A 162 8.60 11.22 -8.94
C GLY A 162 7.92 9.94 -9.47
N TRP A 163 7.13 9.29 -8.64
CA TRP A 163 6.47 8.01 -8.96
C TRP A 163 4.99 8.05 -8.63
N LYS A 164 4.17 7.33 -9.42
CA LYS A 164 2.77 7.02 -9.10
C LYS A 164 2.58 5.50 -9.01
N SER A 165 2.06 5.02 -7.88
CA SER A 165 1.55 3.65 -7.68
C SER A 165 0.03 3.65 -7.67
N TYR A 166 -0.57 2.64 -8.29
CA TYR A 166 -2.00 2.50 -8.48
C TYR A 166 -2.49 1.28 -7.72
N PHE A 167 -3.59 1.39 -6.99
CA PHE A 167 -4.15 0.33 -6.15
C PHE A 167 -5.66 0.15 -6.43
N SER A 168 -6.13 -1.09 -6.36
CA SER A 168 -7.53 -1.45 -6.59
C SER A 168 -7.95 -2.60 -5.66
N VAL A 169 -9.24 -2.68 -5.35
CA VAL A 169 -9.86 -3.76 -4.56
C VAL A 169 -10.60 -4.69 -5.52
N PHE A 170 -10.22 -5.98 -5.60
CA PHE A 170 -10.87 -6.94 -6.53
C PHE A 170 -11.68 -8.03 -5.84
N ASN A 171 -11.28 -8.38 -4.62
CA ASN A 171 -12.06 -9.13 -3.65
C ASN A 171 -12.21 -8.12 -2.50
N ASP A 172 -13.39 -8.01 -1.89
CA ASP A 172 -13.92 -6.72 -1.40
C ASP A 172 -13.14 -6.02 -0.28
N HIS A 173 -12.10 -6.67 0.27
CA HIS A 173 -11.28 -6.23 1.40
C HIS A 173 -9.78 -6.10 1.08
N ASP A 174 -9.31 -6.66 -0.04
CA ASP A 174 -7.88 -6.74 -0.38
C ASP A 174 -7.48 -5.64 -1.39
N MET A 175 -7.04 -4.49 -0.87
CA MET A 175 -6.44 -3.44 -1.69
C MET A 175 -5.04 -3.85 -2.18
N MET A 176 -4.89 -4.04 -3.49
CA MET A 176 -3.64 -4.48 -4.11
C MET A 176 -3.11 -3.49 -5.16
N MET A 177 -1.79 -3.32 -5.21
CA MET A 177 -1.16 -2.47 -6.24
C MET A 177 -1.30 -3.11 -7.62
N VAL A 178 -1.95 -2.42 -8.57
CA VAL A 178 -2.21 -2.90 -9.95
C VAL A 178 -1.18 -2.41 -10.96
N PHE A 179 -0.59 -1.23 -10.74
CA PHE A 179 0.37 -0.59 -11.63
C PHE A 179 1.32 0.33 -10.85
N GLN A 180 2.48 0.62 -11.43
CA GLN A 180 3.43 1.60 -10.93
C GLN A 180 4.24 2.14 -12.11
N TRP A 181 4.40 3.46 -12.20
CA TRP A 181 5.26 4.08 -13.21
C TRP A 181 5.86 5.40 -12.73
N LYS A 182 6.95 5.84 -13.37
CA LYS A 182 7.56 7.15 -13.10
C LYS A 182 6.65 8.26 -13.59
N TRP A 183 6.40 9.26 -12.75
CA TRP A 183 5.87 10.56 -13.17
C TRP A 183 6.99 11.43 -13.77
N PHE A 184 8.19 11.39 -13.19
CA PHE A 184 9.41 12.00 -13.74
C PHE A 184 10.67 11.39 -13.10
N ASP A 185 11.83 11.64 -13.69
CA ASP A 185 13.13 11.20 -13.16
C ASP A 185 14.25 12.23 -13.41
N PHE A 186 15.37 12.05 -12.71
CA PHE A 186 16.60 12.83 -12.89
C PHE A 186 16.41 14.36 -12.80
N ALA A 187 15.47 14.83 -11.98
CA ALA A 187 15.33 16.26 -11.69
C ALA A 187 16.60 16.80 -11.00
N GLY A 188 17.09 17.95 -11.43
CA GLY A 188 18.39 18.52 -11.04
C GLY A 188 19.56 18.10 -11.93
N GLU A 189 19.44 17.03 -12.70
CA GLU A 189 20.49 16.53 -13.60
C GLU A 189 20.45 17.21 -14.99
N ASP A 190 21.40 16.88 -15.88
CA ASP A 190 21.47 17.39 -17.26
C ASP A 190 20.28 16.99 -18.15
N HIS A 191 19.70 15.82 -17.93
CA HIS A 191 18.71 15.20 -18.80
C HIS A 191 17.55 14.60 -17.98
N PRO A 192 16.62 15.41 -17.46
CA PRO A 192 15.44 14.92 -16.76
C PRO A 192 14.51 14.13 -17.70
N GLU A 193 13.86 13.08 -17.19
CA GLU A 193 12.71 12.45 -17.86
C GLU A 193 11.42 13.01 -17.24
N ALA A 194 10.39 13.28 -18.05
CA ALA A 194 9.04 13.58 -17.54
C ALA A 194 7.96 12.85 -18.33
N PHE A 195 6.87 12.51 -17.64
CA PHE A 195 5.78 11.71 -18.18
C PHE A 195 4.42 12.27 -17.78
N VAL A 196 3.47 12.26 -18.71
CA VAL A 196 2.05 12.50 -18.40
C VAL A 196 1.30 11.17 -18.48
N HIS A 197 0.60 10.84 -17.40
CA HIS A 197 -0.25 9.66 -17.29
C HIS A 197 -1.69 10.07 -17.62
N GLU A 198 -2.23 9.54 -18.71
CA GLU A 198 -3.64 9.67 -19.07
C GLU A 198 -4.37 8.34 -18.95
N PHE A 199 -5.70 8.44 -18.92
CA PHE A 199 -6.62 7.34 -18.69
C PHE A 199 -7.60 7.34 -19.85
N GLU A 200 -7.52 6.33 -20.70
CA GLU A 200 -8.24 6.25 -21.97
C GLU A 200 -9.29 5.14 -21.90
N GLU A 201 -10.47 5.36 -22.47
CA GLU A 201 -11.48 4.30 -22.60
C GLU A 201 -10.95 3.17 -23.50
N ASN A 202 -11.07 1.92 -23.05
CA ASN A 202 -10.71 0.76 -23.84
C ASN A 202 -11.97 0.21 -24.54
N PRO A 203 -12.05 0.18 -25.89
CA PRO A 203 -13.25 -0.28 -26.59
C PRO A 203 -13.53 -1.79 -26.43
N ASN A 204 -12.65 -2.55 -25.77
CA ASN A 204 -12.76 -3.99 -25.59
C ASN A 204 -13.05 -4.42 -24.14
N GLN A 205 -12.99 -3.50 -23.16
CA GLN A 205 -13.19 -3.84 -21.74
C GLN A 205 -13.59 -2.63 -20.89
N ILE A 206 -14.18 -2.87 -19.71
CA ILE A 206 -14.59 -1.82 -18.77
C ILE A 206 -13.40 -1.05 -18.14
N PRO A 207 -12.26 -1.70 -17.78
CA PRO A 207 -11.10 -0.97 -17.28
C PRO A 207 -10.51 0.00 -18.30
N MET A 208 -10.25 1.24 -17.86
CA MET A 208 -9.49 2.22 -18.63
C MET A 208 -8.06 1.74 -18.87
N ASP A 209 -7.53 2.04 -20.06
CA ASP A 209 -6.10 1.92 -20.33
C ASP A 209 -5.33 3.07 -19.67
N ILE A 210 -4.07 2.82 -19.29
CA ILE A 210 -3.15 3.86 -18.83
C ILE A 210 -2.19 4.19 -19.98
N ALA A 211 -2.26 5.42 -20.46
CA ALA A 211 -1.42 5.96 -21.52
C ALA A 211 -0.29 6.82 -20.92
N ILE A 212 0.97 6.50 -21.25
CA ILE A 212 2.16 7.21 -20.76
C ILE A 212 2.77 8.00 -21.91
N TYR A 213 2.61 9.31 -21.86
CA TYR A 213 3.17 10.25 -22.83
C TYR A 213 4.55 10.72 -22.41
N SER A 214 5.47 10.79 -23.36
CA SER A 214 6.75 11.52 -23.23
C SER A 214 6.44 13.00 -23.00
N SER A 215 7.14 13.68 -22.10
CA SER A 215 6.89 15.08 -21.74
C SER A 215 8.16 15.75 -21.21
N GLU A 216 8.10 17.06 -20.95
CA GLU A 216 9.20 17.84 -20.36
C GLU A 216 8.73 18.56 -19.10
N ILE A 217 9.69 18.90 -18.23
CA ILE A 217 9.45 19.77 -17.08
C ILE A 217 9.41 21.22 -17.56
N ASP A 218 8.34 21.93 -17.25
CA ASP A 218 8.16 23.33 -17.66
C ASP A 218 9.20 24.23 -16.97
N SER A 219 9.83 25.14 -17.73
CA SER A 219 10.85 26.08 -17.25
C SER A 219 12.01 25.43 -16.45
N TYR A 220 12.37 24.19 -16.81
CA TYR A 220 13.37 23.40 -16.08
C TYR A 220 14.74 24.09 -15.91
N THR A 221 15.33 23.92 -14.72
CA THR A 221 16.75 24.20 -14.45
C THR A 221 17.33 23.12 -13.54
N LYS A 222 18.66 22.95 -13.54
CA LYS A 222 19.35 22.04 -12.61
C LYS A 222 19.20 22.44 -11.13
N ASN A 223 18.93 23.72 -10.84
CA ASN A 223 18.74 24.19 -9.47
C ASN A 223 17.27 24.04 -9.04
N ILE A 224 16.88 22.81 -8.72
CA ILE A 224 15.51 22.49 -8.28
C ILE A 224 15.24 22.79 -6.80
N GLY A 225 16.22 23.31 -6.06
CA GLY A 225 16.12 23.54 -4.62
C GLY A 225 16.06 22.24 -3.81
N ASP A 226 15.22 22.21 -2.78
CA ASP A 226 14.97 20.99 -1.99
C ASP A 226 14.09 20.01 -2.80
N ILE A 227 14.66 18.83 -3.06
CA ILE A 227 14.05 17.81 -3.92
C ILE A 227 12.76 17.21 -3.35
N TYR A 228 12.46 17.37 -2.06
CA TYR A 228 11.22 16.85 -1.44
C TYR A 228 10.06 17.83 -1.54
N THR A 229 10.33 19.13 -1.38
CA THR A 229 9.35 20.20 -1.64
C THR A 229 9.10 20.40 -3.14
N TYR A 230 10.11 20.18 -3.98
CA TYR A 230 10.02 20.33 -5.44
C TYR A 230 8.83 19.59 -6.07
N VAL A 231 8.01 20.33 -6.83
CA VAL A 231 6.91 19.83 -7.67
C VAL A 231 7.09 20.42 -9.07
N PRO A 232 7.44 19.62 -10.08
CA PRO A 232 7.51 20.12 -11.45
C PRO A 232 6.10 20.34 -12.01
N SER A 233 5.92 21.43 -12.73
CA SER A 233 4.88 21.48 -13.77
C SER A 233 5.40 20.71 -14.99
N ILE A 234 4.53 19.94 -15.63
CA ILE A 234 4.87 19.06 -16.77
C ILE A 234 3.80 19.21 -17.84
N THR A 235 4.10 19.93 -18.92
CA THR A 235 3.22 20.01 -20.09
C THR A 235 3.33 18.75 -20.96
N LYS A 236 2.18 18.15 -21.26
CA LYS A 236 2.08 16.99 -22.15
C LYS A 236 2.66 17.28 -23.53
N LYS A 237 3.66 16.51 -23.97
CA LYS A 237 4.01 16.40 -25.40
C LYS A 237 3.20 15.29 -26.09
N LYS A 238 3.02 15.43 -27.41
CA LYS A 238 2.10 14.57 -28.19
C LYS A 238 2.61 13.14 -28.47
N GLU A 239 3.75 12.74 -27.90
CA GLU A 239 4.37 11.44 -28.14
C GLU A 239 3.90 10.40 -27.11
N LEU A 240 3.07 9.44 -27.52
CA LEU A 240 2.69 8.30 -26.70
C LEU A 240 3.85 7.29 -26.63
N LYS A 241 4.51 7.20 -25.46
CA LYS A 241 5.71 6.35 -25.26
C LYS A 241 5.33 4.92 -24.89
N PHE A 242 4.28 4.73 -24.09
CA PHE A 242 3.76 3.42 -23.70
C PHE A 242 2.23 3.47 -23.51
N LYS A 243 1.54 2.35 -23.71
CA LYS A 243 0.14 2.19 -23.31
C LYS A 243 -0.05 0.83 -22.61
N PHE A 244 -0.87 0.80 -21.57
CA PHE A 244 -1.08 -0.38 -20.72
C PHE A 244 -2.58 -0.69 -20.57
N PHE A 245 -2.93 -1.97 -20.68
CA PHE A 245 -4.28 -2.50 -20.41
C PHE A 245 -4.30 -3.27 -19.09
N LEU A 246 -5.44 -3.34 -18.41
CA LEU A 246 -5.59 -4.25 -17.26
C LEU A 246 -5.71 -5.70 -17.76
N ASP A 247 -4.90 -6.60 -17.20
CA ASP A 247 -5.16 -8.05 -17.24
C ASP A 247 -6.02 -8.42 -16.01
N PRO A 248 -7.28 -8.85 -16.20
CA PRO A 248 -8.18 -9.19 -15.09
C PRO A 248 -7.80 -10.51 -14.38
N VAL A 249 -7.05 -11.41 -15.03
CA VAL A 249 -6.58 -12.66 -14.44
C VAL A 249 -5.37 -12.41 -13.54
N ALA A 250 -4.41 -11.61 -14.00
CA ALA A 250 -3.26 -11.22 -13.19
C ALA A 250 -3.59 -10.12 -12.16
N LYS A 251 -4.69 -9.38 -12.35
CA LYS A 251 -5.04 -8.16 -11.59
C LYS A 251 -3.90 -7.12 -11.63
N LYS A 252 -3.30 -6.94 -12.81
CA LYS A 252 -2.17 -6.04 -13.08
C LYS A 252 -2.32 -5.38 -14.43
N TYR A 253 -1.83 -4.14 -14.57
CA TYR A 253 -1.67 -3.52 -15.87
C TYR A 253 -0.48 -4.14 -16.62
N ARG A 254 -0.69 -4.51 -17.89
CA ARG A 254 0.33 -5.05 -18.81
C ARG A 254 0.55 -4.11 -19.98
N LEU A 255 1.79 -4.07 -20.48
CA LEU A 255 2.15 -3.27 -21.65
C LEU A 255 1.52 -3.85 -22.92
N TYR A 256 0.93 -3.00 -23.75
CA TYR A 256 0.49 -3.37 -25.09
C TYR A 256 1.69 -3.82 -25.97
N PRO A 257 1.65 -4.99 -26.65
CA PRO A 257 2.82 -5.59 -27.30
C PRO A 257 3.55 -4.69 -28.30
N GLU A 258 2.83 -3.84 -29.03
CA GLU A 258 3.36 -2.92 -30.03
C GLU A 258 4.20 -1.77 -29.44
N PHE A 259 4.12 -1.55 -28.11
CA PHE A 259 4.97 -0.63 -27.35
C PHE A 259 6.17 -1.32 -26.70
N ALA A 260 6.28 -2.67 -26.73
CA ALA A 260 7.43 -3.38 -26.16
C ALA A 260 8.77 -2.98 -26.81
N LYS A 261 8.74 -2.54 -28.07
CA LYS A 261 9.89 -1.97 -28.79
C LYS A 261 10.47 -0.68 -28.18
N ASN A 262 9.67 0.03 -27.36
CA ASN A 262 10.04 1.29 -26.70
C ASN A 262 10.66 1.05 -25.31
N LEU A 263 10.69 -0.20 -24.82
CA LEU A 263 11.35 -0.54 -23.56
C LEU A 263 12.88 -0.37 -23.69
N PRO A 264 13.59 -0.04 -22.60
CA PRO A 264 15.05 -0.07 -22.59
C PRO A 264 15.56 -1.44 -23.05
N LYS A 265 16.38 -1.46 -24.10
CA LYS A 265 17.11 -2.67 -24.49
C LYS A 265 18.04 -3.04 -23.33
N LYS A 266 18.06 -4.33 -22.96
CA LYS A 266 19.06 -4.83 -22.02
C LYS A 266 20.45 -4.59 -22.61
N ILE A 267 21.32 -3.99 -21.80
CA ILE A 267 22.77 -3.86 -22.03
C ILE A 267 23.41 -5.14 -21.50
#